data_AF-A0A0G1BCW9-F1
#
_entry.id   AF-A0A0G1BCW9-F1
#
_cell.length_a   1.000
_cell.length_b   1.000
_cell.length_c   1.000
_cell.angle_alpha   90.00
_cell.angle_beta   90.00
_cell.angle_gamma   90.00
#
_symmetry.space_group_name_H-M   'P 1'
#
loop_
_entity.id
_entity.type
_entity.pdbx_description
1 polymer ?
#
loop_
_entity_poly.entity_id
_entity_poly.type
_entity_poly.pdbx_seq_one_letter_code
_entity_poly.pdbx_strand_id
1 'polypeptide(L)'
;MINYLIMKQRYIYSLLFGIPGIIISIFASILAGILAFAFLWAFVFGDNTWPAVAGLIITGTKAIAFLTSLTIMIVTGFFIGKKRESEYVSVNSGHVIISIAILVLVGTLMFTFLSASLSKKQNHQQCVNLCVQKGYDGNGSYLSPDNNGNTTCNCWNDAEYKYDEGEIIE
;
A
#
# COMPACT_ATOMS: atom_id res chain seq x y z
N MET A 1 10.67 12.10 41.12
CA MET A 1 11.79 12.60 40.28
C MET A 1 11.60 12.04 38.88
N ILE A 2 10.65 12.60 38.12
CA ILE A 2 10.44 12.24 36.71
C ILE A 2 11.15 13.35 35.94
N ASN A 3 12.41 13.11 35.57
CA ASN A 3 13.11 13.92 34.60
C ASN A 3 12.43 13.69 33.24
N TYR A 4 11.30 14.36 33.02
CA TYR A 4 10.72 14.49 31.71
C TYR A 4 11.73 15.32 30.92
N LEU A 5 12.53 14.64 30.09
CA LEU A 5 13.46 15.28 29.19
C LEU A 5 12.69 16.37 28.45
N ILE A 6 12.99 17.64 28.76
CA ILE A 6 12.45 18.80 28.05
C ILE A 6 13.05 18.73 26.65
N MET A 7 12.47 17.89 25.79
CA MET A 7 12.81 17.86 24.38
C MET A 7 12.36 19.16 23.75
N LYS A 8 13.24 19.78 22.97
CA LYS A 8 12.91 20.98 22.20
C LYS A 8 11.72 20.67 21.29
N GLN A 9 10.69 21.52 21.31
CA GLN A 9 9.43 21.36 20.57
C GLN A 9 9.65 21.01 19.10
N ARG A 10 10.73 21.49 18.47
CA ARG A 10 11.13 21.14 17.10
C ARG A 10 11.25 19.64 16.83
N TYR A 11 11.75 18.85 17.78
CA TYR A 11 11.89 17.41 17.60
C TYR A 11 10.55 16.68 17.77
N ILE A 12 9.68 17.18 18.65
CA ILE A 12 8.33 16.64 18.85
C ILE A 12 7.50 16.84 17.58
N TYR A 13 7.57 18.02 16.95
CA TYR A 13 6.87 18.28 15.69
C TYR A 13 7.41 17.44 14.53
N SER A 14 8.73 17.24 14.41
CA SER A 14 9.30 16.33 13.41
C SER A 14 8.83 14.88 13.59
N LEU A 15 8.69 14.40 14.84
CA LEU A 15 8.14 13.09 15.16
C LEU A 15 6.64 12.99 14.84
N LEU A 16 5.87 14.02 15.22
CA LEU A 16 4.43 14.08 14.99
C LEU A 16 4.10 14.12 13.48
N PHE A 17 4.93 14.78 12.68
CA PHE A 17 4.82 14.78 11.22
C PHE A 17 5.44 13.53 10.56
N GLY A 18 6.24 12.75 11.30
CA GLY A 18 6.90 11.55 10.77
C GLY A 18 5.91 10.47 10.35
N ILE A 19 4.97 10.11 11.22
CA ILE A 19 3.99 9.05 10.93
C ILE A 19 3.06 9.41 9.74
N PRO A 20 2.35 10.57 9.73
CA PRO A 20 1.58 10.97 8.56
C PRO A 20 2.47 11.23 7.34
N GLY A 21 3.72 11.66 7.53
CA GLY A 21 4.71 11.83 6.47
C GLY A 21 5.09 10.52 5.79
N ILE A 22 5.28 9.43 6.54
CA ILE A 22 5.54 8.09 6.00
C ILE A 22 4.37 7.65 5.13
N ILE A 23 3.15 7.81 5.64
CA ILE A 23 1.93 7.47 4.91
C ILE A 23 1.85 8.22 3.58
N ILE A 24 1.97 9.54 3.60
CA ILE A 24 1.94 10.37 2.39
C ILE A 24 3.06 9.97 1.43
N SER A 25 4.22 9.61 1.96
CA SER A 25 5.37 9.17 1.16
C SER A 25 5.15 7.82 0.49
N ILE A 26 4.43 6.89 1.14
CA ILE A 26 4.02 5.62 0.52
C ILE A 26 3.09 5.91 -0.66
N PHE A 27 2.10 6.78 -0.49
CA PHE A 27 1.20 7.17 -1.58
C PHE A 27 1.94 7.84 -2.74
N ALA A 28 2.83 8.80 -2.45
CA ALA A 28 3.66 9.45 -3.45
C ALA A 28 4.53 8.44 -4.21
N SER A 29 5.10 7.47 -3.50
CA SER A 29 5.88 6.38 -4.07
C SER A 29 5.06 5.48 -5.01
N ILE A 30 3.87 5.07 -4.59
CA ILE A 30 2.97 4.26 -5.42
C ILE A 30 2.59 5.02 -6.68
N LEU A 31 2.19 6.29 -6.56
CA LEU A 31 1.82 7.13 -7.69
C LEU A 31 2.98 7.30 -8.67
N ALA A 32 4.19 7.56 -8.18
CA ALA A 32 5.39 7.65 -9.02
C ALA A 32 5.67 6.33 -9.75
N GLY A 33 5.46 5.18 -9.09
CA GLY A 33 5.58 3.87 -9.71
C GLY A 33 4.55 3.63 -10.83
N ILE A 34 3.30 4.04 -10.62
CA ILE A 34 2.23 3.95 -11.64
C ILE A 34 2.58 4.83 -12.84
N LEU A 35 3.04 6.06 -12.60
CA LEU A 35 3.45 6.98 -13.66
C LEU A 35 4.66 6.45 -14.44
N ALA A 36 5.66 5.91 -13.74
CA ALA A 36 6.82 5.30 -14.39
C ALA A 36 6.42 4.08 -15.24
N PHE A 37 5.56 3.22 -14.72
CA PHE A 37 5.02 2.09 -15.47
C PHE A 37 4.25 2.56 -16.70
N ALA A 38 3.32 3.50 -16.54
CA ALA A 38 2.51 4.04 -17.64
C ALA A 38 3.38 4.72 -18.70
N PHE A 39 4.42 5.43 -18.30
CA PHE A 39 5.38 6.05 -19.22
C PHE A 39 6.16 4.99 -20.01
N LEU A 40 6.73 3.99 -19.33
CA LEU A 40 7.48 2.92 -19.98
C LEU A 40 6.59 2.10 -20.92
N TRP A 41 5.34 1.84 -20.53
CA TRP A 41 4.37 1.18 -21.40
C TRP A 41 4.02 2.04 -22.61
N ALA A 42 3.57 3.28 -22.41
CA ALA A 42 3.06 4.12 -23.50
C ALA A 42 4.14 4.59 -24.49
N PHE A 43 5.37 4.80 -24.04
CA PHE A 43 6.39 5.48 -24.86
C PHE A 43 7.64 4.65 -25.16
N VAL A 44 7.91 3.57 -24.42
CA VAL A 44 9.20 2.85 -24.55
C VAL A 44 9.01 1.42 -25.03
N PHE A 45 8.20 0.62 -24.33
CA PHE A 45 8.14 -0.82 -24.55
C PHE A 45 6.79 -1.31 -25.11
N GLY A 46 5.68 -0.62 -24.81
CA GLY A 46 4.35 -1.10 -25.18
C GLY A 46 4.06 -2.49 -24.61
N ASP A 47 3.41 -3.30 -25.43
CA ASP A 47 3.03 -4.69 -25.12
C ASP A 47 4.15 -5.71 -25.37
N ASN A 48 5.36 -5.27 -25.74
CA ASN A 48 6.50 -6.17 -25.90
C ASN A 48 6.95 -6.73 -24.54
N THR A 49 7.79 -7.77 -24.56
CA THR A 49 8.42 -8.28 -23.34
C THR A 49 9.40 -7.26 -22.77
N TRP A 50 9.21 -6.90 -21.50
CA TRP A 50 10.03 -5.88 -20.86
C TRP A 50 11.35 -6.47 -20.35
N PRO A 51 12.48 -5.79 -20.55
CA PRO A 51 13.75 -6.22 -19.99
C PRO A 51 13.75 -6.10 -18.46
N ALA A 52 14.54 -6.93 -17.78
CA ALA A 52 14.64 -6.92 -16.32
C ALA A 52 14.99 -5.54 -15.73
N VAL A 53 15.71 -4.71 -16.48
CA VAL A 53 16.06 -3.33 -16.08
C VAL A 53 14.83 -2.42 -15.90
N ALA A 54 13.72 -2.68 -16.61
CA ALA A 54 12.49 -1.89 -16.46
C ALA A 54 11.92 -2.00 -15.03
N GLY A 55 11.96 -3.20 -14.44
CA GLY A 55 11.55 -3.43 -13.05
C GLY A 55 12.44 -2.69 -12.05
N LEU A 56 13.75 -2.63 -12.30
CA LEU A 56 14.69 -1.85 -11.49
C LEU A 56 14.43 -0.36 -11.58
N ILE A 57 14.14 0.17 -12.77
CA ILE A 57 13.82 1.59 -12.98
C ILE A 57 12.56 1.96 -12.21
N ILE A 58 11.49 1.17 -12.31
CA ILE A 58 10.24 1.41 -11.58
C ILE A 58 10.50 1.36 -10.07
N THR A 59 11.18 0.32 -9.59
CA THR A 59 11.48 0.17 -8.15
C THR A 59 12.35 1.31 -7.62
N GLY A 60 13.38 1.70 -8.38
CA GLY A 60 14.25 2.83 -8.05
C GLY A 60 13.47 4.15 -8.00
N THR A 61 12.57 4.37 -8.96
CA THR A 61 11.71 5.57 -8.99
C THR A 61 10.80 5.63 -7.76
N LYS A 62 10.19 4.51 -7.38
CA LYS A 62 9.38 4.40 -6.16
C LYS A 62 10.20 4.72 -4.90
N ALA A 63 11.41 4.18 -4.79
CA ALA A 63 12.28 4.42 -3.65
C ALA A 63 12.72 5.90 -3.55
N ILE A 64 13.11 6.50 -4.67
CA ILE A 64 13.49 7.93 -4.73
C ILE A 64 12.30 8.81 -4.37
N ALA A 65 11.11 8.56 -4.93
CA ALA A 65 9.91 9.31 -4.61
C ALA A 65 9.56 9.23 -3.12
N PHE A 66 9.65 8.04 -2.52
CA PHE A 66 9.43 7.84 -1.08
C PHE A 66 10.41 8.66 -0.24
N LEU A 67 11.71 8.54 -0.51
CA LEU A 67 12.75 9.19 0.28
C LEU A 67 12.68 10.72 0.17
N THR A 68 12.45 11.23 -1.04
CA THR A 68 12.32 12.67 -1.29
C THR A 68 11.10 13.25 -0.58
N SER A 69 9.92 12.65 -0.72
CA SER A 69 8.71 13.12 -0.04
C SER A 69 8.85 13.04 1.48
N LEU A 70 9.44 11.95 2.00
CA LEU A 70 9.63 11.77 3.44
C LEU A 70 10.56 12.84 4.00
N THR A 71 11.66 13.11 3.30
CA THR A 71 12.61 14.15 3.68
C THR A 71 11.95 15.52 3.68
N ILE A 72 11.17 15.86 2.65
CA ILE A 72 10.44 17.13 2.58
C ILE A 72 9.47 17.27 3.76
N MET A 73 8.75 16.20 4.13
CA MET A 73 7.81 16.23 5.25
C MET A 73 8.52 16.42 6.60
N ILE A 74 9.64 15.72 6.84
CA ILE A 74 10.44 15.87 8.07
C ILE A 74 11.01 17.28 8.18
N VAL A 75 11.59 17.79 7.09
CA VAL A 75 12.18 19.14 7.02
C VAL A 75 11.10 20.21 7.24
N THR A 76 9.94 20.05 6.61
CA THR A 76 8.80 20.97 6.80
C THR A 76 8.30 20.93 8.24
N GLY A 77 8.15 19.75 8.84
CA GLY A 77 7.78 19.60 10.25
C GLY A 77 8.80 20.25 11.19
N PHE A 78 10.09 20.14 10.90
CA PHE A 78 11.16 20.78 11.65
C PHE A 78 11.08 22.32 11.58
N PHE A 79 10.87 22.89 10.39
CA PHE A 79 10.74 24.34 10.23
C PHE A 79 9.47 24.89 10.88
N ILE A 80 8.34 24.19 10.78
CA ILE A 80 7.10 24.56 11.47
C ILE A 80 7.32 24.54 12.99
N GLY A 81 7.95 23.48 13.52
CA GLY A 81 8.29 23.38 14.94
C GLY A 81 9.23 24.51 15.39
N LYS A 82 10.27 24.81 14.60
CA LYS A 82 11.20 25.92 14.88
C LYS A 82 10.51 27.29 14.90
N LYS A 83 9.56 27.54 13.99
CA LYS A 83 8.79 28.79 13.98
C LYS A 83 7.94 28.93 15.23
N ARG A 84 7.32 27.84 15.69
CA ARG A 84 6.51 27.82 16.92
C ARG A 84 7.30 27.84 18.22
N GLU A 85 8.61 27.56 18.20
CA GLU A 85 9.48 27.83 19.36
C GLU A 85 9.70 29.34 19.59
N SER A 86 9.58 30.17 18.54
CA SER A 86 9.79 31.63 18.63
C SER A 86 8.54 32.41 19.10
N GLU A 87 7.36 31.84 18.88
CA GLU A 87 6.09 32.35 19.38
C GLU A 87 5.72 31.50 20.59
N TYR A 88 5.73 32.05 21.82
CA TYR A 88 5.32 31.37 23.06
C TYR A 88 3.83 30.94 23.02
N VAL A 89 3.50 29.98 22.16
CA VAL A 89 2.14 29.52 21.90
C VAL A 89 2.14 28.04 22.20
N SER A 90 1.39 27.70 23.26
CA SER A 90 1.10 26.32 23.63
C SER A 90 0.66 25.52 22.40
N VAL A 91 1.06 24.24 22.35
CA VAL A 91 0.71 23.32 21.26
C VAL A 91 -0.82 23.33 21.11
N ASN A 92 -1.32 23.97 20.05
CA ASN A 92 -2.75 24.10 19.83
C ASN A 92 -3.35 22.71 19.53
N SER A 93 -4.22 22.24 20.42
CA SER A 93 -4.84 20.91 20.42
C SER A 93 -5.51 20.55 19.09
N GLY A 94 -5.94 21.55 18.31
CA GLY A 94 -6.54 21.35 16.99
C GLY A 94 -5.62 20.65 15.99
N HIS A 95 -4.32 20.95 15.97
CA HIS A 95 -3.37 20.30 15.04
C HIS A 95 -3.10 18.84 15.42
N VAL A 96 -3.16 18.53 16.71
CA VAL A 96 -3.00 17.15 17.21
C VAL A 96 -4.21 16.31 16.80
N ILE A 97 -5.43 16.85 16.98
CA ILE A 97 -6.67 16.17 16.59
C ILE A 97 -6.73 15.94 15.08
N ILE A 98 -6.36 16.94 14.26
CA ILE A 98 -6.34 16.79 12.80
C ILE A 98 -5.31 15.73 12.36
N SER A 99 -4.14 15.71 12.98
CA SER A 99 -3.10 14.72 12.67
C SER A 99 -3.55 13.31 13.02
N ILE A 100 -4.23 13.13 14.17
CA ILE A 100 -4.81 11.86 14.58
C ILE A 100 -5.93 11.44 13.62
N ALA A 101 -6.82 12.36 13.24
CA ALA A 101 -7.92 12.06 12.33
C ALA A 101 -7.41 11.61 10.95
N ILE A 102 -6.39 12.29 10.41
CA ILE A 102 -5.73 11.89 9.16
C ILE A 102 -5.07 10.52 9.31
N LEU A 103 -4.38 10.29 10.44
CA LEU A 103 -3.73 9.00 10.69
C LEU A 103 -4.75 7.85 10.73
N VAL A 104 -5.88 8.04 11.39
CA VAL A 104 -6.96 7.04 11.46
C VAL A 104 -7.56 6.81 10.08
N LEU A 105 -7.89 7.87 9.34
CA LEU A 105 -8.48 7.75 7.99
C LEU A 105 -7.56 7.00 7.03
N VAL A 106 -6.27 7.32 7.03
CA VAL A 106 -5.36 6.63 6.12
C VAL A 106 -5.02 5.23 6.61
N GLY A 107 -4.93 5.02 7.93
CA GLY A 107 -4.75 3.70 8.52
C GLY A 107 -5.88 2.74 8.14
N THR A 108 -7.13 3.18 8.18
CA THR A 108 -8.28 2.35 7.78
C THR A 108 -8.28 2.05 6.29
N LEU A 109 -7.98 3.04 5.43
CA LEU A 109 -7.84 2.82 3.98
C LEU A 109 -6.71 1.85 3.64
N MET A 110 -5.58 1.92 4.35
CA MET A 110 -4.47 1.00 4.12
C MET A 110 -4.83 -0.42 4.57
N PHE A 111 -5.53 -0.54 5.70
CA PHE A 111 -5.99 -1.83 6.21
C PHE A 111 -6.99 -2.50 5.26
N THR A 112 -7.95 -1.75 4.72
CA THR A 112 -8.94 -2.29 3.75
C THR A 112 -8.29 -2.71 2.44
N PHE A 113 -7.30 -1.93 1.95
CA PHE A 113 -6.57 -2.30 0.74
C PHE A 113 -5.70 -3.55 0.96
N LEU A 114 -5.02 -3.65 2.09
CA LEU A 114 -4.17 -4.79 2.42
C LEU A 114 -5.01 -6.06 2.62
N SER A 115 -6.14 -5.97 3.32
CA SER A 115 -7.03 -7.12 3.53
C SER A 115 -7.62 -7.62 2.21
N ALA A 116 -8.02 -6.72 1.30
CA ALA A 116 -8.46 -7.09 -0.03
C ALA A 116 -7.36 -7.80 -0.85
N SER A 117 -6.12 -7.30 -0.79
CA SER A 117 -4.99 -7.90 -1.51
C SER A 117 -4.59 -9.27 -0.95
N LEU A 118 -4.64 -9.47 0.37
CA LEU A 118 -4.33 -10.75 1.01
C LEU A 118 -5.41 -11.79 0.70
N SER A 119 -6.69 -11.40 0.76
CA SER A 119 -7.82 -12.27 0.41
C SER A 119 -7.70 -12.81 -1.02
N LYS A 120 -7.39 -11.95 -1.99
CA LYS A 120 -7.21 -12.37 -3.40
C LYS A 120 -6.07 -13.38 -3.58
N LYS A 121 -4.95 -13.21 -2.86
CA LYS A 121 -3.80 -14.11 -2.95
C LYS A 121 -4.09 -15.47 -2.32
N GLN A 122 -4.81 -15.50 -1.20
CA GLN A 122 -5.22 -16.72 -0.53
C GLN A 122 -6.19 -17.54 -1.40
N ASN A 123 -7.21 -16.90 -1.98
CA ASN A 123 -8.21 -17.55 -2.83
C ASN A 123 -7.59 -18.12 -4.11
N HIS A 124 -6.64 -17.39 -4.71
CA HIS A 124 -5.90 -17.90 -5.87
C HIS A 124 -5.07 -19.15 -5.53
N GLN A 125 -4.39 -19.17 -4.37
CA GLN A 125 -3.62 -20.33 -3.94
C GLN A 125 -4.50 -21.54 -3.66
N GLN A 126 -5.69 -21.34 -3.07
CA GLN A 126 -6.67 -22.41 -2.87
C GLN A 126 -7.14 -23.00 -4.21
N CYS A 127 -7.44 -22.15 -5.19
CA CYS A 127 -7.82 -22.58 -6.54
C CYS A 127 -6.70 -23.37 -7.24
N VAL A 128 -5.45 -22.93 -7.14
CA VAL A 128 -4.29 -23.67 -7.68
C VAL A 128 -4.16 -25.05 -7.03
N ASN A 129 -4.20 -25.13 -5.69
CA ASN A 129 -4.09 -26.40 -4.97
C ASN A 129 -5.20 -27.38 -5.34
N LEU A 130 -6.40 -26.87 -5.57
CA LEU A 130 -7.58 -27.62 -5.94
C LEU A 130 -7.47 -28.20 -7.36
N CYS A 131 -6.97 -27.42 -8.31
CA CYS A 131 -6.66 -27.93 -9.65
C CYS A 131 -5.61 -29.04 -9.60
N VAL A 132 -4.56 -28.89 -8.79
CA VAL A 132 -3.54 -29.95 -8.57
C VAL A 132 -4.16 -31.21 -7.98
N GLN A 133 -5.03 -31.09 -6.97
CA GLN A 133 -5.71 -32.25 -6.37
C GLN A 133 -6.60 -33.01 -7.37
N LYS A 134 -7.18 -32.30 -8.34
CA LYS A 134 -8.00 -32.89 -9.40
C LYS A 134 -7.17 -33.45 -10.57
N GLY A 135 -5.84 -33.36 -10.50
CA GLY A 135 -4.92 -33.92 -11.51
C GLY A 135 -4.57 -32.96 -12.66
N TYR A 136 -4.87 -31.67 -12.52
CA TYR A 136 -4.46 -30.64 -13.48
C TYR A 136 -3.11 -30.01 -13.11
N ASP A 137 -2.44 -29.39 -14.07
CA ASP A 137 -1.06 -28.87 -13.96
C ASP A 137 -0.89 -27.62 -13.06
N GLY A 138 -1.79 -27.39 -12.10
CA GLY A 138 -1.70 -26.26 -11.15
C GLY A 138 -1.95 -24.87 -11.75
N ASN A 139 -2.31 -24.81 -13.03
CA ASN A 139 -2.69 -23.56 -13.70
C ASN A 139 -4.18 -23.29 -13.51
N GLY A 140 -4.55 -22.81 -12.32
CA GLY A 140 -5.92 -22.44 -11.95
C GLY A 140 -6.13 -20.93 -11.93
N SER A 141 -7.22 -20.44 -12.53
CA SER A 141 -7.63 -19.04 -12.50
C SER A 141 -8.82 -18.86 -11.55
N TYR A 142 -8.67 -17.97 -10.56
CA TYR A 142 -9.75 -17.60 -9.65
C TYR A 142 -10.59 -16.49 -10.28
N LEU A 143 -11.89 -16.73 -10.47
CA LEU A 143 -12.84 -15.70 -10.88
C LEU A 143 -13.51 -15.10 -9.63
N SER A 144 -13.78 -13.79 -9.70
CA SER A 144 -14.53 -13.10 -8.63
C SER A 144 -15.92 -13.74 -8.46
N PRO A 145 -16.49 -13.70 -7.23
CA PRO A 145 -17.77 -14.33 -6.94
C PRO A 145 -18.85 -13.86 -7.92
N ASP A 146 -19.69 -14.80 -8.38
CA ASP A 146 -20.87 -14.46 -9.16
C ASP A 146 -21.90 -13.70 -8.31
N ASN A 147 -23.01 -13.26 -8.92
CA ASN A 147 -24.07 -12.53 -8.22
C ASN A 147 -24.74 -13.35 -7.08
N ASN A 148 -24.46 -14.65 -7.00
CA ASN A 148 -24.95 -15.55 -5.97
C ASN A 148 -23.92 -15.80 -4.85
N GLY A 149 -22.73 -15.18 -4.94
CA GLY A 149 -21.65 -15.35 -3.96
C GLY A 149 -20.78 -16.57 -4.22
N ASN A 150 -21.03 -17.35 -5.28
CA ASN A 150 -20.26 -18.55 -5.56
C ASN A 150 -18.90 -18.17 -6.17
N THR A 151 -17.83 -18.67 -5.57
CA THR A 151 -16.50 -18.53 -6.12
C THR A 151 -16.21 -19.64 -7.13
N THR A 152 -15.88 -19.26 -8.36
CA THR A 152 -15.51 -20.21 -9.42
C THR A 152 -14.00 -20.28 -9.60
N CYS A 153 -13.48 -21.51 -9.65
CA CYS A 153 -12.10 -21.79 -9.98
C CYS A 153 -12.08 -22.49 -11.34
N ASN A 154 -11.37 -21.90 -12.31
CA ASN A 154 -11.23 -22.47 -13.63
C ASN A 154 -9.86 -23.14 -13.75
N CYS A 155 -9.83 -24.46 -13.88
CA CYS A 155 -8.61 -25.21 -14.17
C CYS A 155 -8.43 -25.26 -15.68
N TRP A 156 -7.22 -24.94 -16.16
CA TRP A 156 -6.94 -24.87 -17.60
C TRP A 156 -7.02 -26.26 -18.26
N ASN A 157 -8.22 -26.65 -18.72
CA ASN A 157 -8.60 -27.74 -19.66
C ASN A 157 -10.11 -28.08 -19.54
N ASP A 158 -10.99 -27.07 -19.65
CA ASP A 158 -12.47 -27.18 -19.75
C ASP A 158 -13.24 -27.71 -18.53
N ALA A 159 -12.65 -27.70 -17.33
CA ALA A 159 -13.38 -28.01 -16.11
C ALA A 159 -13.54 -26.77 -15.21
N GLU A 160 -14.73 -26.16 -15.29
CA GLU A 160 -15.16 -25.11 -14.36
C GLU A 160 -15.70 -25.77 -13.09
N TYR A 161 -15.08 -25.49 -11.94
CA TYR A 161 -15.53 -26.00 -10.65
C TYR A 161 -16.06 -24.86 -9.78
N LYS A 162 -17.28 -25.03 -9.28
CA LYS A 162 -17.86 -24.16 -8.24
C LYS A 162 -17.44 -24.67 -6.88
N TYR A 163 -16.98 -23.76 -6.03
CA TYR A 163 -16.65 -24.07 -4.66
C TYR A 163 -17.28 -23.04 -3.73
N ASP A 164 -17.83 -23.55 -2.63
CA ASP A 164 -18.38 -22.76 -1.54
C ASP A 164 -17.74 -23.25 -0.23
N GLU A 165 -17.16 -22.34 0.55
CA GLU A 165 -16.55 -22.59 1.87
C GLU A 165 -15.69 -23.87 2.04
N GLY A 166 -15.04 -24.36 0.98
CA GLY A 166 -14.18 -25.55 1.03
C GLY A 166 -14.86 -26.87 0.65
N GLU A 167 -16.11 -26.85 0.22
CA GLU A 167 -16.79 -27.98 -0.41
C GLU A 167 -17.00 -27.76 -1.92
N ILE A 168 -16.83 -28.84 -2.69
CA ILE A 168 -17.16 -28.90 -4.10
C ILE A 168 -18.68 -28.93 -4.21
N ILE A 169 -19.28 -27.96 -4.90
CA ILE A 169 -20.66 -28.07 -5.35
C ILE A 169 -20.59 -28.54 -6.81
N GLU A 170 -20.95 -29.80 -7.06
CA GLU A 170 -21.01 -30.40 -8.42
C GLU A 170 -21.86 -29.57 -9.39
#